data_AF-A0A8H9GSP1-F1
#
_entry.id   AF-A0A8H9GSP1-F1
#
_cell.length_a   1.000
_cell.length_b   1.000
_cell.length_c   1.000
_cell.angle_alpha   90.00
_cell.angle_beta   90.00
_cell.angle_gamma   90.00
#
_symmetry.space_group_name_H-M   'P 1'
#
loop_
_entity.id
_entity.type
_entity.pdbx_description
1 polymer ?
#
loop_
_entity_poly.entity_id
_entity_poly.type
_entity_poly.pdbx_seq_one_letter_code
_entity_poly.pdbx_strand_id
1 'polypeptide(L)'
;MPFQPLPGDQPSCTVACPACGHRWLVYEQQLGLLGPCPACGAAHPRYMGSVAPGGGRQVSFGIFRTLLAEPRLLTLIGQALGLYPLDAERFADAQGREVPLEDVHYALQGDAGWQGQVYNLHMSRAR
;
A
#
# COMPACT_ATOMS: atom_id res chain seq x y z
N MET A 1 -1.90 12.08 -1.34
CA MET A 1 -2.98 11.72 -2.30
C MET A 1 -4.00 10.88 -1.55
N PRO A 2 -5.32 11.09 -1.71
CA PRO A 2 -6.30 10.23 -1.06
C PRO A 2 -6.25 8.81 -1.64
N PHE A 3 -6.53 7.81 -0.81
CA PHE A 3 -6.69 6.43 -1.23
C PHE A 3 -7.76 6.32 -2.33
N GLN A 4 -7.40 5.75 -3.47
CA GLN A 4 -8.31 5.53 -4.60
C GLN A 4 -8.03 4.14 -5.21
N PRO A 5 -8.87 3.13 -4.93
CA PRO A 5 -8.70 1.80 -5.50
C PRO A 5 -9.04 1.79 -7.00
N LEU A 6 -8.45 0.86 -7.75
CA LEU A 6 -8.79 0.67 -9.15
C LEU A 6 -10.20 0.09 -9.31
N PRO A 7 -10.89 0.30 -10.45
CA PRO A 7 -12.24 -0.25 -10.67
C PRO A 7 -12.34 -1.78 -10.54
N GLY A 8 -11.25 -2.50 -10.77
CA GLY A 8 -11.18 -3.96 -10.62
C GLY A 8 -10.74 -4.44 -9.22
N ASP A 9 -10.30 -3.53 -8.36
CA ASP A 9 -9.88 -3.87 -7.00
C ASP A 9 -11.09 -4.10 -6.12
N GLN A 10 -11.00 -5.13 -5.28
CA GLN A 10 -12.00 -5.41 -4.26
C GLN A 10 -11.36 -5.46 -2.88
N PRO A 11 -12.08 -5.05 -1.82
CA PRO A 11 -11.62 -5.27 -0.47
C PRO A 11 -11.63 -6.77 -0.17
N SER A 12 -10.45 -7.32 0.14
CA SER A 12 -10.23 -8.75 0.30
C SER A 12 -9.73 -9.14 1.70
N CYS A 13 -9.34 -8.15 2.50
CA CYS A 13 -8.74 -8.38 3.81
C CYS A 13 -9.74 -8.07 4.91
N THR A 14 -9.90 -9.00 5.87
CA THR A 14 -10.67 -8.71 7.08
C THR A 14 -9.75 -8.18 8.17
N VAL A 15 -10.20 -7.12 8.82
CA VAL A 15 -9.55 -6.58 10.03
C VAL A 15 -10.55 -6.54 11.18
N ALA A 16 -10.03 -6.57 12.40
CA ALA A 16 -10.82 -6.53 13.62
C ALA A 16 -10.26 -5.49 14.60
N CYS A 17 -11.16 -4.75 15.24
CA CYS A 17 -10.80 -3.91 16.37
C CYS A 17 -10.60 -4.77 17.61
N PRO A 18 -9.42 -4.74 18.25
CA PRO A 18 -9.18 -5.50 19.48
C PRO A 18 -9.97 -4.96 20.68
N ALA A 19 -10.42 -3.70 20.65
CA ALA A 19 -11.12 -3.08 21.77
C ALA A 19 -12.62 -3.41 21.82
N CYS A 20 -13.31 -3.40 20.68
CA CYS A 20 -14.77 -3.62 20.61
C CYS A 20 -15.18 -4.84 19.80
N GLY A 21 -14.23 -5.57 19.19
CA GLY A 21 -14.52 -6.75 18.37
C GLY A 21 -15.12 -6.46 17.00
N HIS A 22 -15.38 -5.20 16.65
CA HIS A 22 -15.92 -4.83 15.33
C HIS A 22 -14.99 -5.30 14.20
N ARG A 23 -15.57 -5.88 13.14
CA ARG A 23 -14.85 -6.41 11.98
C ARG A 23 -15.33 -5.72 10.72
N TRP A 24 -14.41 -5.41 9.81
CA TRP A 24 -14.73 -4.83 8.50
C TRP A 24 -13.74 -5.28 7.45
N LEU A 25 -14.14 -5.12 6.18
CA LEU A 25 -13.32 -5.41 5.02
C LEU A 25 -12.53 -4.17 4.59
N VAL A 26 -11.29 -4.39 4.17
CA VAL A 26 -10.38 -3.37 3.65
C VAL A 26 -9.66 -3.89 2.41
N TYR A 27 -9.14 -2.96 1.62
CA TYR A 27 -8.27 -3.26 0.49
C TYR A 27 -6.89 -3.68 0.99
N GLU A 28 -6.23 -4.59 0.28
CA GLU A 28 -4.92 -5.09 0.70
C GLU A 28 -3.89 -3.96 0.79
N GLN A 29 -3.95 -3.01 -0.15
CA GLN A 29 -3.14 -1.79 -0.15
C GLN A 29 -3.36 -0.86 1.04
N GLN A 30 -4.43 -1.02 1.81
CA GLN A 30 -4.66 -0.26 3.05
C GLN A 30 -4.04 -0.94 4.29
N LEU A 31 -3.66 -2.21 4.20
CA LEU A 31 -3.03 -2.89 5.32
C LEU A 31 -1.70 -2.22 5.67
N GLY A 32 -1.55 -1.85 6.96
CA GLY A 32 -0.43 -1.07 7.48
C GLY A 32 -0.67 0.45 7.51
N LEU A 33 -1.77 0.94 6.90
CA LEU A 33 -2.16 2.34 6.83
C LEU A 33 -3.58 2.60 7.37
N LEU A 34 -4.10 1.66 8.13
CA LEU A 34 -5.47 1.74 8.63
C LEU A 34 -5.60 2.82 9.68
N GLY A 35 -6.63 3.65 9.50
CA GLY A 35 -7.08 4.59 10.52
C GLY A 35 -7.71 3.89 11.74
N PRO A 36 -8.24 4.69 12.69
CA PRO A 36 -8.92 4.17 13.86
C PRO A 36 -10.17 3.34 13.50
N CYS A 37 -10.59 2.50 14.43
CA CYS A 37 -11.80 1.70 14.28
C CYS A 37 -13.02 2.60 14.00
N PRO A 38 -13.80 2.34 12.94
CA PRO A 38 -14.95 3.18 12.60
C PRO A 38 -16.09 3.09 13.61
N ALA A 39 -16.14 2.03 14.44
CA ALA A 39 -17.20 1.82 15.42
C ALA A 39 -16.92 2.49 16.77
N CYS A 40 -15.67 2.48 17.25
CA CYS A 40 -15.33 2.96 18.61
C CYS A 40 -14.14 3.93 18.67
N GLY A 41 -13.52 4.27 17.55
CA GLY A 41 -12.38 5.20 17.48
C GLY A 41 -11.05 4.63 17.99
N ALA A 42 -11.01 3.39 18.50
CA ALA A 42 -9.77 2.78 18.98
C ALA A 42 -8.76 2.57 17.84
N ALA A 43 -7.50 2.90 18.09
CA ALA A 43 -6.41 2.70 17.14
C ALA A 43 -6.02 1.22 16.98
N HIS A 44 -5.18 0.95 15.97
CA HIS A 44 -4.54 -0.35 15.72
C HIS A 44 -5.49 -1.52 15.44
N PRO A 45 -6.26 -1.49 14.34
CA PRO A 45 -6.96 -2.67 13.84
C PRO A 45 -5.98 -3.83 13.59
N ARG A 46 -6.38 -5.06 13.94
CA ARG A 46 -5.61 -6.28 13.68
C ARG A 46 -6.07 -6.94 12.40
N TYR A 47 -5.12 -7.36 11.57
CA TYR A 47 -5.40 -8.19 10.41
C TYR A 47 -5.83 -9.60 10.82
N MET A 48 -6.93 -10.08 10.24
CA MET A 48 -7.54 -11.37 10.58
C MET A 48 -7.43 -12.42 9.46
N GLY A 49 -6.88 -12.05 8.30
CA GLY A 49 -6.79 -12.92 7.13
C GLY A 49 -7.55 -12.39 5.92
N SER A 50 -7.33 -13.05 4.78
CA SER A 50 -7.98 -12.76 3.51
C SER A 50 -9.26 -13.58 3.38
N VAL A 51 -10.33 -12.97 2.86
CA VAL A 51 -11.63 -13.66 2.63
C VAL A 51 -11.82 -14.13 1.19
N ALA A 52 -10.91 -13.76 0.29
CA ALA A 52 -10.83 -14.23 -1.09
C ALA A 52 -9.38 -14.06 -1.58
N PRO A 53 -8.95 -14.74 -2.67
CA PRO A 53 -7.86 -14.17 -3.47
C PRO A 53 -8.38 -12.82 -3.94
N GLY A 54 -7.86 -11.73 -3.38
CA GLY A 54 -8.37 -10.40 -3.68
C GLY A 54 -8.42 -10.17 -5.19
N GLY A 55 -9.52 -9.61 -5.67
CA GLY A 55 -9.52 -9.07 -7.02
C GLY A 55 -8.45 -7.99 -7.11
N GLY A 56 -7.52 -8.12 -8.06
CA GLY A 56 -6.47 -7.14 -8.33
C GLY A 56 -5.05 -7.60 -8.01
N ARG A 57 -4.08 -6.77 -8.37
CA ARG A 57 -2.64 -6.98 -8.12
C ARG A 57 -2.19 -6.09 -6.97
N GLN A 58 -2.99 -6.06 -5.91
CA GLN A 58 -2.78 -5.16 -4.78
C GLN A 58 -1.60 -5.63 -3.92
N VAL A 59 -0.90 -4.70 -3.28
CA VAL A 59 0.20 -4.99 -2.36
C VAL A 59 0.01 -4.19 -1.09
N SER A 60 0.18 -4.80 0.10
CA SER A 60 0.09 -4.07 1.37
C SER A 60 1.23 -3.07 1.56
N PHE A 61 1.01 -2.05 2.39
CA PHE A 61 2.04 -1.04 2.67
C PHE A 61 3.28 -1.65 3.32
N GLY A 62 3.11 -2.65 4.19
CA GLY A 62 4.22 -3.39 4.78
C GLY A 62 5.07 -4.10 3.73
N ILE A 63 4.45 -4.78 2.77
CA ILE A 63 5.18 -5.40 1.66
C ILE A 63 5.86 -4.34 0.79
N PHE A 64 5.15 -3.26 0.45
CA PHE A 64 5.73 -2.13 -0.31
C PHE A 64 7.00 -1.59 0.35
N ARG A 65 6.99 -1.36 1.67
CA ARG A 65 8.19 -0.95 2.43
C ARG A 65 9.35 -1.93 2.29
N THR A 66 9.09 -3.24 2.39
CA THR A 66 10.16 -4.25 2.20
C THR A 66 10.75 -4.21 0.78
N LEU A 67 9.94 -3.86 -0.22
CA LEU A 67 10.37 -3.73 -1.61
C LEU A 67 11.21 -2.48 -1.88
N LEU A 68 11.28 -1.49 -0.99
CA LEU A 68 12.14 -0.31 -1.20
C LEU A 68 13.63 -0.66 -1.28
N ALA A 69 14.02 -1.82 -0.75
CA ALA A 69 15.37 -2.36 -0.93
C ALA A 69 15.66 -2.91 -2.35
N GLU A 70 14.65 -3.01 -3.23
CA GLU A 70 14.79 -3.47 -4.61
C GLU A 70 15.04 -2.27 -5.56
N PRO A 71 16.21 -2.20 -6.23
CA PRO A 71 16.54 -1.09 -7.13
C PRO A 71 15.53 -0.89 -8.27
N ARG A 72 14.87 -1.97 -8.72
CA ARG A 72 13.80 -1.88 -9.73
C ARG A 72 12.60 -1.08 -9.25
N LEU A 73 12.24 -1.16 -7.96
CA LEU A 73 11.16 -0.35 -7.40
C LEU A 73 11.55 1.12 -7.35
N LEU A 74 12.78 1.44 -6.92
CA LEU A 74 13.27 2.83 -6.88
C LEU A 74 13.28 3.47 -8.27
N THR A 75 13.71 2.71 -9.28
CA THR A 75 13.64 3.14 -10.69
C THR A 75 12.20 3.42 -11.12
N LEU A 76 11.25 2.52 -10.78
CA LEU A 76 9.84 2.71 -11.07
C LEU A 76 9.29 3.97 -10.42
N ILE A 77 9.56 4.19 -9.13
CA ILE A 77 9.12 5.40 -8.40
C ILE A 77 9.62 6.66 -9.11
N GLY A 78 10.88 6.69 -9.53
CA GLY A 78 11.42 7.85 -10.25
C GLY A 78 10.82 8.07 -11.62
N GLN A 79 10.57 7.00 -12.39
CA GLN A 79 9.97 7.11 -13.72
C GLN A 79 8.48 7.45 -13.69
N ALA A 80 7.74 6.84 -12.76
CA ALA A 80 6.29 7.00 -12.64
C ALA A 80 5.91 8.34 -12.02
N LEU A 81 6.61 8.75 -10.96
CA LEU A 81 6.21 9.87 -10.11
C LEU A 81 7.18 11.06 -10.17
N GLY A 82 8.30 10.93 -10.88
CA GLY A 82 9.33 11.99 -10.93
C GLY A 82 10.01 12.24 -9.58
N LEU A 83 10.03 11.22 -8.71
CA LEU A 83 10.60 11.32 -7.37
C LEU A 83 12.02 10.75 -7.34
N TYR A 84 12.87 11.29 -6.47
CA TYR A 84 14.18 10.71 -6.21
C TYR A 84 14.32 10.31 -4.74
N PRO A 85 15.04 9.23 -4.44
CA PRO A 85 15.26 8.79 -3.07
C PRO A 85 16.18 9.78 -2.34
N LEU A 86 15.81 10.14 -1.12
CA LEU A 86 16.66 10.85 -0.17
C LEU A 86 17.41 9.86 0.73
N ASP A 87 16.71 8.81 1.17
CA ASP A 87 17.22 7.68 1.92
C ASP A 87 16.36 6.43 1.67
N ALA A 88 16.41 5.43 2.57
CA ALA A 88 15.73 4.14 2.37
C ALA A 88 14.20 4.24 2.30
N GLU A 89 13.59 5.23 2.95
CA GLU A 89 12.13 5.37 3.04
C GLU A 89 11.62 6.77 2.69
N ARG A 90 12.52 7.70 2.36
CA ARG A 90 12.17 9.10 2.08
C ARG A 90 12.45 9.46 0.63
N PHE A 91 11.51 10.21 0.04
CA PHE A 91 11.54 10.63 -1.36
C PHE A 91 11.27 12.12 -1.47
N ALA A 92 11.84 12.77 -2.48
CA ALA A 92 11.54 14.15 -2.80
C ALA A 92 11.12 14.32 -4.26
N ASP A 93 10.28 15.34 -4.50
CA ASP A 93 9.89 15.78 -5.83
C ASP A 93 10.97 16.68 -6.48
N ALA A 94 10.77 17.04 -7.74
CA ALA A 94 11.70 17.89 -8.49
C ALA A 94 11.93 19.30 -7.88
N GLN A 95 11.13 19.74 -6.91
CA GLN A 95 11.33 20.99 -6.16
C GLN A 95 12.06 20.77 -4.83
N GLY A 96 12.46 19.54 -4.52
CA GLY A 96 13.12 19.18 -3.27
C GLY A 96 12.16 19.04 -2.08
N ARG A 97 10.84 18.95 -2.33
CA ARG A 97 9.86 18.74 -1.25
C ARG A 97 9.71 17.26 -0.98
N GLU A 98 9.76 16.91 0.30
CA GLU A 98 9.56 15.53 0.74
C GLU A 98 8.12 15.08 0.48
N VAL A 99 7.98 13.86 -0.05
CA VAL A 99 6.70 13.23 -0.34
C VAL A 99 6.48 12.08 0.66
N PRO A 100 5.34 12.05 1.38
CA PRO A 100 5.05 10.97 2.31
C PRO A 100 5.06 9.61 1.62
N LEU A 101 5.64 8.60 2.28
CA LEU A 101 5.79 7.28 1.68
C LEU A 101 4.43 6.60 1.40
N GLU A 102 3.44 6.90 2.23
CA GLU A 102 2.04 6.49 2.05
C GLU A 102 1.46 7.02 0.74
N ASP A 103 1.81 8.26 0.38
CA ASP A 103 1.36 8.89 -0.86
C ASP A 103 2.03 8.25 -2.08
N VAL A 104 3.33 7.93 -1.98
CA VAL A 104 4.05 7.18 -3.03
C VAL A 104 3.40 5.81 -3.25
N HIS A 105 3.12 5.10 -2.16
CA HIS A 105 2.45 3.80 -2.19
C HIS A 105 1.08 3.87 -2.88
N TYR A 106 0.21 4.78 -2.44
CA TYR A 106 -1.13 4.90 -3.03
C TYR A 106 -1.09 5.40 -4.47
N ALA A 107 -0.16 6.28 -4.83
CA ALA A 107 -0.01 6.73 -6.22
C ALA A 107 0.33 5.57 -7.16
N LEU A 108 1.23 4.67 -6.76
CA LEU A 108 1.56 3.48 -7.55
C LEU A 108 0.40 2.47 -7.60
N GLN A 109 -0.31 2.28 -6.50
CA GLN A 109 -1.44 1.33 -6.45
C GLN A 109 -2.69 1.85 -7.18
N GLY A 110 -2.81 3.17 -7.38
CA GLY A 110 -3.90 3.83 -8.10
C GLY A 110 -3.76 3.82 -9.63
N ASP A 111 -2.67 3.26 -10.18
CA ASP A 111 -2.47 3.04 -11.62
C ASP A 111 -2.33 1.54 -11.92
N ALA A 112 -3.09 1.03 -12.88
CA ALA A 112 -3.12 -0.41 -13.18
C ALA A 112 -1.78 -0.96 -13.70
N GLY A 113 -1.03 -0.17 -14.45
CA GLY A 113 0.28 -0.55 -14.97
C GLY A 113 1.30 -0.62 -13.83
N TRP A 114 1.36 0.41 -13.00
CA TRP A 114 2.30 0.47 -11.88
C TRP A 114 1.95 -0.53 -10.78
N GLN A 115 0.69 -0.65 -10.40
CA GLN A 115 0.21 -1.66 -9.45
C GLN A 115 0.66 -3.05 -9.89
N GLY A 116 0.47 -3.38 -11.16
CA GLY A 116 0.89 -4.67 -11.72
C GLY A 116 2.41 -4.90 -11.66
N GLN A 117 3.22 -3.86 -11.86
CA GLN A 117 4.67 -3.98 -11.75
C GLN A 117 5.13 -4.19 -10.30
N VAL A 118 4.58 -3.42 -9.35
CA VAL A 118 4.88 -3.57 -7.91
C VAL A 118 4.52 -4.98 -7.42
N TYR A 119 3.35 -5.48 -7.83
CA TYR A 119 2.92 -6.85 -7.52
C TYR A 119 3.85 -7.91 -8.10
N ASN A 120 4.26 -7.76 -9.37
CA ASN A 120 5.18 -8.71 -9.99
C ASN A 120 6.55 -8.70 -9.30
N LEU A 121 7.03 -7.54 -8.82
CA LEU A 121 8.23 -7.46 -7.99
C LEU A 121 8.06 -8.22 -6.69
N HIS A 122 6.93 -8.05 -5.99
CA HIS A 122 6.60 -8.83 -4.80
C HIS A 122 6.63 -10.35 -5.07
N MET A 123 5.90 -10.80 -6.08
CA MET A 123 5.79 -12.22 -6.43
C MET A 123 7.13 -12.84 -6.86
N SER A 124 8.02 -12.04 -7.47
CA SER A 124 9.35 -12.51 -7.86
C SER A 124 10.29 -12.71 -6.67
N ARG A 125 10.04 -12.02 -5.55
CA ARG A 125 10.87 -12.07 -4.34
C ARG A 125 10.38 -13.11 -3.33
N ALA A 126 9.11 -13.51 -3.43
CA ALA A 126 8.49 -14.56 -2.63
C ALA A 126 8.78 -15.99 -3.14
N ARG A 127 9.47 -16.12 -4.29
CA ARG A 127 9.96 -17.38 -4.86
C ARG A 127 11.42 -17.60 -4.47
#